data_AF-A0A838DEY5-F1
#
_entry.id   AF-A0A838DEY5-F1
#
_cell.length_a   1.000
_cell.length_b   1.000
_cell.length_c   1.000
_cell.angle_alpha   90.00
_cell.angle_beta   90.00
_cell.angle_gamma   90.00
#
_symmetry.space_group_name_H-M   'P 1'
#
loop_
_entity.id
_entity.type
_entity.pdbx_description
1 polymer ?
#
loop_
_entity_poly.entity_id
_entity_poly.type
_entity_poly.pdbx_seq_one_letter_code
_entity_poly.pdbx_strand_id
1 'polypeptide(L)'
;MAVLLALGAAVPMRAASEQPLQPATVVVFNSNDRESSDLAKFYAEKRGIARDHLVPLACSTDEEISRDDYDRTIAGPLRERFKERKWWTVREVADARSTVTANSIRFVALIKGMPLKIRGADDYPGDKRTGSPIGSRNDASVDSELALLARFSPEISGANTNPYFQSYRPINEIPDAVFMLVCRLDAPSGATVRRMITDAIEAEKNGLWGRAYVDGAHNTSGGLQIGDKWLAEISDQLRKVGVPVVYDDAPEIFADGYPLGDCALYYGWYTNTVAGPFAHPAFRFRPGAVAVHIQSFSASTLRDPGANWAGPLVT
;
A
#
# COMPACT_ATOMS: atom_id res chain seq x y z
N MET A 1 -57.06 -27.31 -8.07
CA MET A 1 -56.03 -26.65 -7.26
C MET A 1 -54.69 -26.98 -7.89
N ALA A 2 -54.16 -26.09 -8.74
CA ALA A 2 -52.94 -26.34 -9.50
C ALA A 2 -51.73 -25.81 -8.72
N VAL A 3 -50.78 -26.70 -8.41
CA VAL A 3 -49.52 -26.37 -7.74
C VAL A 3 -48.52 -25.95 -8.83
N LEU A 4 -48.14 -24.67 -8.82
CA LEU A 4 -47.10 -24.13 -9.68
C LEU A 4 -45.74 -24.45 -9.04
N LEU A 5 -44.96 -25.36 -9.64
CA LEU A 5 -43.54 -25.51 -9.32
C LEU A 5 -42.77 -24.35 -9.97
N ALA A 6 -42.30 -23.41 -9.15
CA ALA A 6 -41.33 -22.41 -9.59
C ALA A 6 -39.94 -23.07 -9.66
N LEU A 7 -39.47 -23.38 -10.88
CA LEU A 7 -38.06 -23.66 -11.11
C LEU A 7 -37.28 -22.37 -10.90
N GLY A 8 -36.56 -22.28 -9.78
CA GLY A 8 -35.55 -21.24 -9.56
C GLY A 8 -34.43 -21.41 -10.57
N ALA A 9 -34.34 -20.47 -11.53
CA ALA A 9 -33.18 -20.35 -12.39
C ALA A 9 -31.99 -19.96 -11.50
N ALA A 10 -31.09 -20.91 -11.25
CA ALA A 10 -29.79 -20.61 -10.68
C ALA A 10 -29.06 -19.68 -11.65
N VAL A 11 -28.96 -18.40 -11.30
CA VAL A 11 -28.07 -17.47 -12.00
C VAL A 11 -26.65 -18.00 -11.77
N PRO A 12 -25.94 -18.42 -12.82
CA PRO A 12 -24.55 -18.83 -12.64
C PRO A 12 -23.79 -17.57 -12.23
N MET A 13 -23.32 -17.55 -10.98
CA MET A 13 -22.31 -16.61 -10.54
C MET A 13 -21.09 -16.91 -11.41
N ARG A 14 -20.93 -16.17 -12.52
CA ARG A 14 -19.70 -16.18 -13.29
C ARG A 14 -18.64 -15.73 -12.31
N ALA A 15 -17.84 -16.67 -11.79
CA ALA A 15 -16.50 -16.36 -11.35
C ALA A 15 -15.83 -15.73 -12.57
N ALA A 16 -15.80 -14.41 -12.62
CA ALA A 16 -14.92 -13.72 -13.55
C ALA A 16 -13.55 -14.28 -13.20
N SER A 17 -12.96 -15.07 -14.11
CA SER A 17 -11.57 -15.49 -13.95
C SER A 17 -10.81 -14.20 -13.72
N GLU A 18 -10.24 -14.03 -12.52
CA GLU A 18 -9.43 -12.84 -12.23
C GLU A 18 -8.40 -12.75 -13.37
N GLN A 19 -8.45 -11.65 -14.11
CA GLN A 19 -7.47 -11.39 -15.15
C GLN A 19 -6.09 -11.45 -14.47
N PRO A 20 -5.10 -12.14 -15.07
CA PRO A 20 -3.77 -12.16 -14.51
C PRO A 20 -3.29 -10.71 -14.33
N LEU A 21 -2.94 -10.32 -13.10
CA LEU A 21 -2.53 -8.95 -12.78
C LEU A 21 -1.05 -8.70 -13.12
N GLN A 22 -0.28 -9.76 -13.40
CA GLN A 22 1.15 -9.70 -13.72
C GLN A 22 1.46 -8.78 -14.91
N PRO A 23 0.73 -8.84 -16.06
CA PRO A 23 0.97 -7.94 -17.19
C PRO A 23 0.59 -6.49 -16.90
N ALA A 24 -0.15 -6.22 -15.82
CA ALA A 24 -0.49 -4.88 -15.37
C ALA A 24 0.38 -4.41 -14.20
N THR A 25 1.42 -5.16 -13.83
CA THR A 25 2.27 -4.87 -12.67
C THR A 25 3.70 -4.58 -13.10
N VAL A 26 4.29 -3.50 -12.59
CA VAL A 26 5.73 -3.23 -12.70
C VAL A 26 6.41 -3.31 -11.35
N VAL A 27 7.67 -3.76 -11.33
CA VAL A 27 8.49 -3.86 -10.13
C VAL A 27 9.60 -2.84 -10.25
N VAL A 28 9.59 -1.83 -9.39
CA VAL A 28 10.54 -0.71 -9.40
C VAL A 28 11.50 -0.88 -8.23
N PHE A 29 12.80 -0.82 -8.53
CA PHE A 29 13.84 -1.10 -7.55
C PHE A 29 15.05 -0.20 -7.74
N ASN A 30 15.75 0.08 -6.63
CA ASN A 30 16.95 0.88 -6.64
C ASN A 30 18.14 0.03 -7.11
N SER A 31 18.78 0.40 -8.23
CA SER A 31 19.95 -0.31 -8.77
C SER A 31 21.26 0.03 -8.05
N ASN A 32 21.28 1.10 -7.23
CA ASN A 32 22.43 1.41 -6.37
C ASN A 32 22.47 0.51 -5.12
N ASP A 33 21.38 -0.21 -4.85
CA ASP A 33 21.29 -1.21 -3.79
C ASP A 33 21.20 -2.62 -4.40
N ARG A 34 22.17 -3.46 -4.06
CA ARG A 34 22.22 -4.85 -4.54
C ARG A 34 21.09 -5.69 -3.95
N GLU A 35 20.75 -5.50 -2.67
CA GLU A 35 19.69 -6.28 -2.00
C GLU A 35 18.33 -5.96 -2.64
N SER A 36 18.05 -4.69 -2.88
CA SER A 36 16.91 -4.20 -3.67
C SER A 36 16.77 -4.93 -5.02
N SER A 37 17.87 -5.04 -5.77
CA SER A 37 17.89 -5.72 -7.08
C SER A 37 17.61 -7.22 -6.98
N ASP A 38 18.15 -7.88 -5.95
CA ASP A 38 17.96 -9.32 -5.74
C ASP A 38 16.53 -9.63 -5.26
N LEU A 39 15.96 -8.79 -4.40
CA LEU A 39 14.56 -8.88 -3.95
C LEU A 39 13.57 -8.63 -5.09
N ALA A 40 13.83 -7.67 -5.97
CA ALA A 40 12.98 -7.38 -7.12
C ALA A 40 12.87 -8.59 -8.07
N LYS A 41 14.02 -9.19 -8.40
CA LYS A 41 14.08 -10.42 -9.21
C LYS A 41 13.36 -11.57 -8.53
N PHE A 42 13.58 -11.74 -7.22
CA PHE A 42 12.91 -12.78 -6.44
C PHE A 42 11.39 -12.61 -6.43
N TYR A 43 10.89 -11.40 -6.18
CA TYR A 43 9.46 -11.11 -6.22
C TYR A 43 8.86 -11.39 -7.60
N ALA A 44 9.52 -10.91 -8.66
CA ALA A 44 9.06 -11.10 -10.02
C ALA A 44 9.02 -12.59 -10.41
N GLU A 45 10.05 -13.36 -10.05
CA GLU A 45 10.08 -14.81 -10.26
C GLU A 45 8.92 -15.50 -9.55
N LYS A 46 8.70 -15.19 -8.27
CA LYS A 46 7.66 -15.83 -7.45
C LYS A 46 6.24 -15.48 -7.90
N ARG A 47 6.03 -14.31 -8.48
CA ARG A 47 4.72 -13.86 -8.98
C ARG A 47 4.51 -14.10 -10.48
N GLY A 48 5.53 -14.55 -11.20
CA GLY A 48 5.47 -14.71 -12.66
C GLY A 48 5.41 -13.38 -13.42
N ILE A 49 5.99 -12.32 -12.86
CA ILE A 49 6.09 -11.01 -13.52
C ILE A 49 7.22 -11.05 -14.53
N ALA A 50 6.95 -10.57 -15.75
CA ALA A 50 7.89 -10.65 -16.86
C ALA A 50 9.15 -9.78 -16.62
N ARG A 51 10.29 -10.20 -17.19
CA ARG A 51 11.58 -9.54 -16.97
C ARG A 51 11.61 -8.08 -17.43
N ASP A 52 10.86 -7.74 -18.46
CA ASP A 52 10.71 -6.40 -19.00
C ASP A 52 9.84 -5.48 -18.14
N HIS A 53 9.14 -6.02 -17.13
CA HIS A 53 8.40 -5.28 -16.12
C HIS A 53 9.24 -4.94 -14.87
N LEU A 54 10.49 -5.41 -14.80
CA LEU A 54 11.45 -4.96 -13.79
C LEU A 54 12.13 -3.67 -14.26
N VAL A 55 11.98 -2.60 -13.47
CA VAL A 55 12.48 -1.27 -13.79
C VAL A 55 13.55 -0.86 -12.77
N PRO A 56 14.85 -0.94 -13.13
CA PRO A 56 15.93 -0.42 -12.30
C PRO A 56 15.96 1.11 -12.36
N LEU A 57 16.13 1.75 -11.21
CA LEU A 57 16.36 3.20 -11.08
C LEU A 57 17.60 3.45 -10.23
N ALA A 58 18.51 4.30 -10.70
CA ALA A 58 19.69 4.70 -9.94
C ALA A 58 19.37 5.95 -9.11
N CYS A 59 18.87 5.75 -7.88
CA CYS A 59 18.44 6.82 -6.98
C CYS A 59 19.11 6.71 -5.60
N SER A 60 18.84 7.67 -4.70
CA SER A 60 19.40 7.67 -3.35
C SER A 60 19.03 6.39 -2.59
N THR A 61 19.95 5.89 -1.77
CA THR A 61 19.70 4.79 -0.82
C THR A 61 19.09 5.30 0.49
N ASP A 62 18.99 6.62 0.69
CA ASP A 62 18.37 7.20 1.89
C ASP A 62 16.84 7.09 1.85
N GLU A 63 16.20 7.13 3.02
CA GLU A 63 14.73 7.11 3.09
C GLU A 63 14.09 8.41 2.61
N GLU A 64 14.79 9.53 2.72
CA GLU A 64 14.32 10.85 2.27
C GLU A 64 15.16 11.32 1.08
N ILE A 65 14.48 11.77 0.03
CA ILE A 65 15.10 12.31 -1.19
C ILE A 65 14.67 13.77 -1.41
N SER A 66 15.51 14.57 -2.07
CA SER A 66 15.13 15.91 -2.51
C SER A 66 14.11 15.85 -3.65
N ARG A 67 13.35 16.92 -3.86
CA ARG A 67 12.41 17.02 -5.00
C ARG A 67 13.13 16.94 -6.35
N ASP A 68 14.26 17.66 -6.49
CA ASP A 68 15.10 17.62 -7.69
C ASP A 68 15.61 16.21 -8.00
N ASP A 69 16.11 15.49 -6.99
CA ASP A 69 16.62 14.14 -7.18
C ASP A 69 15.50 13.14 -7.48
N TYR A 70 14.32 13.30 -6.87
CA TYR A 70 13.14 12.52 -7.23
C TYR A 70 12.78 12.69 -8.71
N ASP A 71 12.67 13.94 -9.19
CA ASP A 71 12.32 14.21 -10.58
C ASP A 71 13.38 13.68 -11.55
N ARG A 72 14.66 13.88 -11.23
CA ARG A 72 15.80 13.51 -12.07
C ARG A 72 16.09 12.00 -12.09
N THR A 73 15.95 11.32 -10.95
CA THR A 73 16.42 9.93 -10.79
C THR A 73 15.29 8.90 -10.69
N ILE A 74 14.06 9.34 -10.39
CA ILE A 74 12.90 8.45 -10.25
C ILE A 74 11.83 8.79 -11.28
N ALA A 75 11.16 9.94 -11.16
CA ALA A 75 9.96 10.22 -11.94
C ALA A 75 10.26 10.38 -13.44
N GLY A 76 11.29 11.14 -13.81
CA GLY A 76 11.72 11.33 -15.19
C GLY A 76 12.09 10.01 -15.87
N PRO A 77 13.08 9.27 -15.36
CA PRO A 77 13.46 7.98 -15.93
C PRO A 77 12.31 6.98 -15.99
N LEU A 78 11.44 6.92 -14.99
CA LEU A 78 10.29 6.03 -15.00
C LEU A 78 9.27 6.42 -16.09
N ARG A 79 8.97 7.71 -16.28
CA ARG A 79 8.12 8.18 -17.38
C ARG A 79 8.69 7.78 -18.75
N GLU A 80 10.00 7.92 -18.94
CA GLU A 80 10.65 7.49 -20.20
C GLU A 80 10.52 5.99 -20.41
N ARG A 81 10.73 5.17 -19.37
CA ARG A 81 10.51 3.71 -19.46
C ARG A 81 9.08 3.35 -19.84
N PHE A 82 8.08 4.02 -19.25
CA PHE A 82 6.67 3.77 -19.59
C PHE A 82 6.35 4.11 -21.06
N LYS A 83 6.95 5.17 -21.60
CA LYS A 83 6.84 5.53 -23.03
C LYS A 83 7.57 4.52 -23.92
N GLU A 84 8.83 4.22 -23.63
CA GLU A 84 9.67 3.29 -24.39
C GLU A 84 9.05 1.89 -24.50
N ARG A 85 8.49 1.39 -23.39
CA ARG A 85 7.84 0.09 -23.30
C ARG A 85 6.41 0.09 -23.86
N LYS A 86 5.90 1.25 -24.29
CA LYS A 86 4.52 1.44 -24.78
C LYS A 86 3.46 1.03 -23.76
N TRP A 87 3.78 1.16 -22.48
CA TRP A 87 2.79 1.00 -21.41
C TRP A 87 1.83 2.18 -21.35
N TRP A 88 2.29 3.35 -21.79
CA TRP A 88 1.44 4.51 -22.02
C TRP A 88 1.19 4.76 -23.50
N THR A 89 -0.05 5.16 -23.80
CA THR A 89 -0.35 5.94 -25.00
C THR A 89 -0.36 7.41 -24.61
N VAL A 90 0.55 8.19 -25.18
CA VAL A 90 0.67 9.62 -24.91
C VAL A 90 0.14 10.39 -26.11
N ARG A 91 -0.72 11.37 -25.83
CA ARG A 91 -1.15 12.37 -26.81
C ARG A 91 -0.51 13.69 -26.46
N GLU A 92 0.19 14.27 -27.42
CA GLU A 92 0.63 15.66 -27.33
C GLU A 92 -0.58 16.56 -27.55
N VAL A 93 -0.81 17.45 -26.59
CA VAL A 93 -1.79 18.53 -26.70
C VAL A 93 -1.03 19.79 -27.07
N ALA A 94 -1.71 20.76 -27.69
CA ALA A 94 -1.16 22.10 -27.89
C ALA A 94 -0.55 22.65 -26.58
N ASP A 95 0.51 23.44 -26.70
CA ASP A 95 1.31 24.00 -25.60
C ASP A 95 2.28 23.01 -24.88
N ALA A 96 2.78 22.01 -25.60
CA ALA A 96 3.79 21.04 -25.12
C ALA A 96 3.39 20.24 -23.88
N ARG A 97 2.08 20.15 -23.58
CA ARG A 97 1.56 19.33 -22.49
C ARG A 97 1.23 17.93 -23.01
N SER A 98 1.90 16.94 -22.45
CA SER A 98 1.61 15.53 -22.72
C SER A 98 0.46 15.04 -21.84
N THR A 99 -0.49 14.29 -22.42
CA THR A 99 -1.55 13.61 -21.66
C THR A 99 -1.48 12.11 -21.93
N VAL A 100 -1.51 11.30 -20.88
CA VAL A 100 -1.65 9.83 -21.00
C VAL A 100 -3.12 9.51 -21.23
N THR A 101 -3.44 8.92 -22.39
CA THR A 101 -4.81 8.55 -22.77
C THR A 101 -5.12 7.08 -22.51
N ALA A 102 -4.10 6.24 -22.41
CA ALA A 102 -4.22 4.84 -22.02
C ALA A 102 -2.98 4.40 -21.23
N ASN A 103 -3.20 3.54 -20.25
CA ASN A 103 -2.15 2.96 -19.41
C ASN A 103 -2.42 1.47 -19.20
N SER A 104 -1.50 0.60 -19.63
CA SER A 104 -1.60 -0.85 -19.44
C SER A 104 -1.12 -1.32 -18.07
N ILE A 105 -0.43 -0.47 -17.32
CA ILE A 105 0.06 -0.76 -15.97
C ILE A 105 -0.91 -0.16 -14.95
N ARG A 106 -1.28 -0.97 -13.96
CA ARG A 106 -2.19 -0.63 -12.86
C ARG A 106 -1.53 -0.71 -11.50
N PHE A 107 -0.49 -1.53 -11.36
CA PHE A 107 0.19 -1.77 -10.10
C PHE A 107 1.68 -1.46 -10.22
N VAL A 108 2.21 -0.77 -9.21
CA VAL A 108 3.64 -0.50 -9.05
C VAL A 108 4.06 -1.10 -7.72
N ALA A 109 4.91 -2.12 -7.76
CA ALA A 109 5.56 -2.69 -6.58
C ALA A 109 6.92 -2.02 -6.40
N LEU A 110 7.04 -1.16 -5.38
CA LEU A 110 8.31 -0.61 -4.94
C LEU A 110 9.03 -1.63 -4.06
N ILE A 111 10.33 -1.81 -4.27
CA ILE A 111 11.15 -2.74 -3.48
C ILE A 111 12.01 -1.97 -2.47
N LYS A 112 12.28 -2.58 -1.30
CA LYS A 112 13.26 -2.13 -0.30
C LYS A 112 14.51 -1.57 -0.98
N GLY A 113 14.96 -0.40 -0.51
CA GLY A 113 16.08 0.35 -1.09
C GLY A 113 15.63 1.58 -1.89
N MET A 114 14.36 1.63 -2.31
CA MET A 114 13.76 2.87 -2.83
C MET A 114 13.55 3.90 -1.70
N PRO A 115 13.73 5.21 -1.94
CA PRO A 115 13.35 6.26 -0.98
C PRO A 115 11.87 6.20 -0.63
N LEU A 116 11.53 6.59 0.60
CA LEU A 116 10.17 6.56 1.14
C LEU A 116 9.44 7.87 0.92
N LYS A 117 10.15 8.98 1.10
CA LYS A 117 9.56 10.32 1.19
C LYS A 117 10.41 11.35 0.48
N ILE A 118 9.72 12.38 -0.01
CA ILE A 118 10.29 13.51 -0.72
C ILE A 118 10.22 14.70 0.22
N ARG A 119 11.37 15.29 0.48
CA ARG A 119 11.47 16.50 1.29
C ARG A 119 10.72 17.64 0.61
N GLY A 120 10.01 18.44 1.40
CA GLY A 120 9.46 19.70 0.92
C GLY A 120 10.55 20.62 0.39
N ALA A 121 10.22 21.40 -0.63
CA ALA A 121 11.16 22.30 -1.29
C ALA A 121 10.65 23.74 -1.24
N ASP A 122 11.55 24.68 -0.98
CA ASP A 122 11.24 26.11 -1.06
C ASP A 122 11.49 26.62 -2.48
N ASP A 123 10.64 27.55 -2.92
CA ASP A 123 10.72 28.21 -4.24
C ASP A 123 10.79 27.24 -5.44
N TYR A 124 10.22 26.04 -5.30
CA TYR A 124 10.22 25.04 -6.37
C TYR A 124 9.14 25.34 -7.43
N PRO A 125 9.44 25.21 -8.73
CA PRO A 125 8.45 25.43 -9.79
C PRO A 125 7.19 24.59 -9.60
N GLY A 126 6.04 25.27 -9.60
CA GLY A 126 4.75 24.61 -9.43
C GLY A 126 4.28 24.42 -7.99
N ASP A 127 5.05 24.88 -7.00
CA ASP A 127 4.53 25.03 -5.65
C ASP A 127 3.46 26.13 -5.60
N LYS A 128 2.21 25.75 -5.34
CA LYS A 128 1.07 26.66 -5.23
C LYS A 128 0.48 26.62 -3.83
N ARG A 129 1.12 27.28 -2.89
CA ARG A 129 0.65 27.35 -1.49
C ARG A 129 -0.68 28.10 -1.40
N THR A 130 -1.73 27.40 -0.98
CA THR A 130 -3.11 27.95 -0.90
C THR A 130 -3.50 28.46 0.50
N GLY A 131 -2.57 28.49 1.45
CA GLY A 131 -2.80 28.88 2.84
C GLY A 131 -3.52 27.81 3.68
N SER A 132 -4.08 26.77 3.06
CA SER A 132 -4.64 25.61 3.75
C SER A 132 -3.52 24.70 4.30
N PRO A 133 -3.66 24.10 5.50
CA PRO A 133 -2.66 23.19 6.07
C PRO A 133 -2.31 22.00 5.18
N ILE A 134 -3.25 21.51 4.37
CA ILE A 134 -3.02 20.42 3.40
C ILE A 134 -2.65 21.02 2.04
N GLY A 135 -3.39 22.04 1.60
CA GLY A 135 -3.22 22.66 0.28
C GLY A 135 -1.91 23.45 0.09
N SER A 136 -1.07 23.55 1.12
CA SER A 136 0.23 24.23 1.07
C SER A 136 1.43 23.31 1.31
N ARG A 137 1.19 21.99 1.46
CA ARG A 137 2.25 20.99 1.62
C ARG A 137 2.74 20.55 0.26
N ASN A 138 4.06 20.46 0.10
CA ASN A 138 4.73 19.90 -1.08
C ASN A 138 5.75 18.80 -0.74
N ASP A 139 5.88 18.46 0.55
CA ASP A 139 6.40 17.18 0.99
C ASP A 139 5.41 16.06 0.66
N ALA A 140 5.93 14.89 0.29
CA ALA A 140 5.10 13.77 -0.16
C ALA A 140 5.78 12.42 0.11
N SER A 141 5.01 11.33 0.08
CA SER A 141 5.62 10.02 -0.09
C SER A 141 6.01 9.81 -1.55
N VAL A 142 7.08 9.04 -1.80
CA VAL A 142 7.42 8.62 -3.18
C VAL A 142 6.26 7.83 -3.77
N ASP A 143 5.62 6.97 -2.97
CA ASP A 143 4.49 6.13 -3.34
C ASP A 143 3.31 6.97 -3.90
N SER A 144 2.93 8.05 -3.21
CA SER A 144 1.81 8.93 -3.64
C SER A 144 2.10 9.68 -4.92
N GLU A 145 3.35 10.11 -5.14
CA GLU A 145 3.74 10.80 -6.37
C GLU A 145 3.80 9.86 -7.56
N LEU A 146 4.26 8.63 -7.35
CA LEU A 146 4.22 7.58 -8.36
C LEU A 146 2.80 7.14 -8.72
N ALA A 147 1.85 7.19 -7.77
CA ALA A 147 0.45 6.91 -8.04
C ALA A 147 -0.16 7.87 -9.08
N LEU A 148 0.43 9.06 -9.24
CA LEU A 148 0.04 10.12 -10.17
C LEU A 148 1.07 10.39 -11.27
N LEU A 149 2.03 9.48 -11.48
CA LEU A 149 3.17 9.69 -12.40
C LEU A 149 2.73 10.13 -13.81
N ALA A 150 1.60 9.59 -14.28
CA ALA A 150 0.99 9.82 -15.59
C ALA A 150 0.21 11.15 -15.71
N ARG A 151 0.07 11.92 -14.62
CA ARG A 151 -0.73 13.16 -14.61
C ARG A 151 -0.05 14.31 -15.35
N PHE A 152 1.28 14.35 -15.41
CA PHE A 152 2.08 15.47 -15.92
C PHE A 152 1.65 16.84 -15.37
N SER A 153 1.17 16.88 -14.12
CA SER A 153 0.83 18.14 -13.45
C SER A 153 2.13 18.90 -13.13
N PRO A 154 2.20 20.21 -13.45
CA PRO A 154 3.28 21.04 -12.94
C PRO A 154 3.08 21.35 -11.45
N GLU A 155 1.87 21.22 -10.91
CA GLU A 155 1.57 21.53 -9.51
C GLU A 155 1.98 20.38 -8.60
N ILE A 156 2.84 20.68 -7.62
CA ILE A 156 3.43 19.72 -6.67
C ILE A 156 2.87 19.82 -5.25
N SER A 157 1.94 20.77 -5.03
CA SER A 157 1.42 21.09 -3.70
C SER A 157 -0.04 20.68 -3.57
N GLY A 158 -0.42 20.31 -2.35
CA GLY A 158 -1.80 19.98 -2.03
C GLY A 158 -2.18 18.53 -2.32
N ALA A 159 -3.49 18.26 -2.24
CA ALA A 159 -4.04 16.92 -2.34
C ALA A 159 -4.78 16.72 -3.67
N ASN A 160 -4.77 15.48 -4.15
CA ASN A 160 -5.58 15.05 -5.28
C ASN A 160 -6.73 14.18 -4.79
N THR A 161 -7.90 14.30 -5.42
CA THR A 161 -9.04 13.43 -5.12
C THR A 161 -8.73 12.00 -5.57
N ASN A 162 -8.82 11.05 -4.66
CA ASN A 162 -8.64 9.64 -4.97
C ASN A 162 -9.92 9.06 -5.61
N PRO A 163 -9.92 8.63 -6.89
CA PRO A 163 -11.10 8.09 -7.56
C PRO A 163 -11.55 6.74 -6.98
N TYR A 164 -10.70 6.07 -6.20
CA TYR A 164 -11.04 4.82 -5.51
C TYR A 164 -11.72 5.05 -4.16
N PHE A 165 -11.70 6.27 -3.62
CA PHE A 165 -12.33 6.54 -2.33
C PHE A 165 -13.84 6.32 -2.40
N GLN A 166 -14.37 5.43 -1.55
CA GLN A 166 -15.78 5.00 -1.53
C GLN A 166 -16.30 4.41 -2.85
N SER A 167 -15.40 3.96 -3.72
CA SER A 167 -15.76 3.22 -4.94
C SER A 167 -15.80 1.72 -4.65
N TYR A 168 -16.87 1.07 -5.09
CA TYR A 168 -17.02 -0.39 -5.05
C TYR A 168 -16.65 -1.06 -6.39
N ARG A 169 -16.09 -0.28 -7.33
CA ARG A 169 -15.68 -0.80 -8.63
C ARG A 169 -14.33 -1.51 -8.50
N PRO A 170 -14.16 -2.68 -9.11
CA PRO A 170 -12.85 -3.29 -9.29
C PRO A 170 -11.86 -2.30 -9.92
N ILE A 171 -10.60 -2.33 -9.49
CA ILE A 171 -9.58 -1.39 -9.96
C ILE A 171 -9.42 -1.38 -11.48
N ASN A 172 -9.49 -2.54 -12.11
CA ASN A 172 -9.36 -2.70 -13.55
C ASN A 172 -10.55 -2.12 -14.34
N GLU A 173 -11.66 -1.80 -13.68
CA GLU A 173 -12.85 -1.23 -14.30
C GLU A 173 -12.89 0.30 -14.26
N ILE A 174 -12.08 0.94 -13.41
CA ILE A 174 -12.04 2.41 -13.38
C ILE A 174 -11.28 2.89 -14.63
N PRO A 175 -11.93 3.64 -15.54
CA PRO A 175 -11.33 4.07 -16.80
C PRO A 175 -10.42 5.28 -16.58
N ASP A 176 -9.39 5.09 -15.76
CA ASP A 176 -8.43 6.12 -15.40
C ASP A 176 -7.06 5.71 -15.96
N ALA A 177 -6.46 6.54 -16.80
CA ALA A 177 -5.12 6.29 -17.35
C ALA A 177 -4.00 6.89 -16.48
N VAL A 178 -4.36 7.72 -15.50
CA VAL A 178 -3.46 8.46 -14.63
C VAL A 178 -3.15 7.69 -13.36
N PHE A 179 -4.19 7.21 -12.66
CA PHE A 179 -4.01 6.60 -11.34
C PHE A 179 -3.51 5.15 -11.41
N MET A 180 -2.44 4.87 -10.67
CA MET A 180 -1.91 3.53 -10.42
C MET A 180 -1.92 3.23 -8.93
N LEU A 181 -2.09 1.96 -8.54
CA LEU A 181 -1.86 1.53 -7.16
C LEU A 181 -0.38 1.28 -6.94
N VAL A 182 0.16 1.98 -5.95
CA VAL A 182 1.55 1.81 -5.53
C VAL A 182 1.56 1.12 -4.19
N CYS A 183 2.28 0.01 -4.09
CA CYS A 183 2.50 -0.73 -2.86
C CYS A 183 4.00 -0.99 -2.71
N ARG A 184 4.47 -1.13 -1.47
CA ARG A 184 5.88 -1.32 -1.19
C ARG A 184 6.15 -2.62 -0.44
N LEU A 185 7.17 -3.34 -0.88
CA LEU A 185 7.77 -4.49 -0.24
C LEU A 185 9.06 -4.05 0.45
N ASP A 186 8.92 -3.54 1.68
CA ASP A 186 10.02 -2.96 2.45
C ASP A 186 9.83 -3.22 3.95
N ALA A 187 10.95 -3.30 4.66
CA ALA A 187 11.04 -3.72 6.05
C ALA A 187 12.44 -3.41 6.59
N PRO A 188 12.68 -3.56 7.91
CA PRO A 188 14.01 -3.34 8.49
C PRO A 188 15.13 -4.15 7.81
N SER A 189 14.84 -5.37 7.36
CA SER A 189 15.81 -6.24 6.67
C SER A 189 15.26 -6.82 5.37
N GLY A 190 16.13 -7.11 4.39
CA GLY A 190 15.70 -7.83 3.18
C GLY A 190 15.27 -9.27 3.45
N ALA A 191 15.75 -9.90 4.52
CA ALA A 191 15.26 -11.20 4.96
C ALA A 191 13.77 -11.14 5.33
N THR A 192 13.35 -10.08 6.02
CA THR A 192 11.94 -9.82 6.33
C THR A 192 11.12 -9.63 5.04
N VAL A 193 11.60 -8.83 4.08
CA VAL A 193 10.93 -8.64 2.79
C VAL A 193 10.78 -9.96 2.02
N ARG A 194 11.85 -10.76 1.98
CA ARG A 194 11.81 -12.09 1.35
C ARG A 194 10.75 -12.98 1.98
N ARG A 195 10.65 -12.96 3.31
CA ARG A 195 9.64 -13.69 4.06
C ARG A 195 8.23 -13.18 3.75
N MET A 196 8.00 -11.86 3.77
CA MET A 196 6.70 -11.27 3.39
C MET A 196 6.23 -11.75 2.01
N ILE A 197 7.14 -11.84 1.02
CA ILE A 197 6.82 -12.34 -0.31
C ILE A 197 6.39 -13.81 -0.27
N THR A 198 7.14 -14.66 0.45
CA THR A 198 6.81 -16.10 0.52
C THR A 198 5.56 -16.37 1.32
N ASP A 199 5.39 -15.68 2.44
CA ASP A 199 4.26 -15.86 3.37
C ASP A 199 2.94 -15.44 2.72
N ALA A 200 2.94 -14.34 1.95
CA ALA A 200 1.77 -13.93 1.19
C ALA A 200 1.35 -14.99 0.16
N ILE A 201 2.31 -15.58 -0.56
CA ILE A 201 2.05 -16.64 -1.55
C ILE A 201 1.57 -17.91 -0.87
N GLU A 202 2.11 -18.24 0.31
CA GLU A 202 1.65 -19.38 1.10
C GLU A 202 0.20 -19.20 1.54
N ALA A 203 -0.14 -18.03 2.09
CA ALA A 203 -1.49 -17.70 2.53
C ALA A 203 -2.50 -17.67 1.36
N GLU A 204 -2.11 -17.15 0.20
CA GLU A 204 -2.95 -17.18 -1.02
C GLU A 204 -3.25 -18.61 -1.48
N LYS A 205 -2.30 -19.54 -1.34
CA LYS A 205 -2.48 -20.95 -1.74
C LYS A 205 -3.27 -21.76 -0.73
N ASN A 206 -3.05 -21.51 0.55
CA ASN A 206 -3.53 -22.38 1.63
C ASN A 206 -4.69 -21.75 2.44
N GLY A 207 -5.03 -20.49 2.16
CA GLY A 207 -5.93 -19.66 2.94
C GLY A 207 -5.22 -18.95 4.09
N LEU A 208 -5.72 -17.78 4.48
CA LEU A 208 -5.31 -17.09 5.68
C LEU A 208 -6.00 -17.70 6.90
N TRP A 209 -5.24 -18.38 7.76
CA TRP A 209 -5.77 -19.05 8.96
C TRP A 209 -5.23 -18.41 10.23
N GLY A 210 -6.15 -18.15 11.17
CA GLY A 210 -5.83 -17.66 12.49
C GLY A 210 -7.00 -16.90 13.10
N ARG A 211 -6.67 -15.98 14.00
CA ARG A 211 -7.62 -15.15 14.72
C ARG A 211 -7.36 -13.69 14.45
N ALA A 212 -8.42 -12.89 14.60
CA ALA A 212 -8.34 -11.45 14.59
C ALA A 212 -8.21 -10.91 16.00
N TYR A 213 -7.43 -9.84 16.14
CA TYR A 213 -7.33 -9.03 17.35
C TYR A 213 -7.69 -7.60 16.99
N VAL A 214 -8.63 -7.04 17.74
CA VAL A 214 -9.05 -5.65 17.61
C VAL A 214 -8.74 -4.96 18.94
N ASP A 215 -7.84 -3.98 18.89
CA ASP A 215 -7.39 -3.17 20.01
C ASP A 215 -8.04 -1.79 19.91
N GLY A 216 -9.19 -1.64 20.59
CA GLY A 216 -9.87 -0.35 20.75
C GLY A 216 -9.05 0.60 21.63
N ALA A 217 -9.52 1.84 21.76
CA ALA A 217 -8.92 2.80 22.70
C ALA A 217 -9.97 3.60 23.48
N HIS A 218 -11.23 3.19 23.40
CA HIS A 218 -12.35 3.82 24.11
C HIS A 218 -12.44 5.35 23.89
N ASN A 219 -12.07 5.87 22.71
CA ASN A 219 -12.16 7.29 22.46
C ASN A 219 -13.62 7.74 22.33
N THR A 220 -13.97 8.76 23.09
CA THR A 220 -15.36 9.26 23.18
C THR A 220 -15.58 10.61 22.49
N SER A 221 -14.56 11.18 21.83
CA SER A 221 -14.64 12.52 21.24
C SER A 221 -14.05 12.64 19.83
N GLY A 222 -14.64 13.54 19.04
CA GLY A 222 -14.11 13.98 17.74
C GLY A 222 -13.86 12.87 16.73
N GLY A 223 -12.82 13.05 15.90
CA GLY A 223 -12.40 12.06 14.91
C GLY A 223 -11.90 10.75 15.52
N LEU A 224 -11.42 10.77 16.78
CA LEU A 224 -10.98 9.57 17.47
C LEU A 224 -12.15 8.62 17.75
N GLN A 225 -13.31 9.15 18.17
CA GLN A 225 -14.52 8.33 18.33
C GLN A 225 -14.97 7.66 17.02
N ILE A 226 -14.76 8.32 15.87
CA ILE A 226 -15.07 7.73 14.57
C ILE A 226 -14.17 6.52 14.31
N GLY A 227 -12.88 6.62 14.62
CA GLY A 227 -11.94 5.50 14.52
C GLY A 227 -12.33 4.31 15.41
N ASP A 228 -12.75 4.57 16.66
CA ASP A 228 -13.18 3.49 17.57
C ASP A 228 -14.46 2.82 17.08
N LYS A 229 -15.39 3.58 16.50
CA LYS A 229 -16.57 3.00 15.84
C LYS A 229 -16.18 2.08 14.70
N TRP A 230 -15.22 2.47 13.86
CA TRP A 230 -14.72 1.60 12.79
C TRP A 230 -14.10 0.32 13.35
N LEU A 231 -13.27 0.41 14.39
CA LEU A 231 -12.66 -0.76 15.02
C LEU A 231 -13.71 -1.70 15.64
N ALA A 232 -14.69 -1.14 16.37
CA ALA A 232 -15.78 -1.93 16.94
C ALA A 232 -16.58 -2.67 15.85
N GLU A 233 -16.88 -2.01 14.73
CA GLU A 233 -17.60 -2.61 13.59
C GLU A 233 -16.86 -3.79 12.94
N ILE A 234 -15.52 -3.78 12.94
CA ILE A 234 -14.70 -4.87 12.39
C ILE A 234 -15.02 -6.19 13.10
N SER A 235 -15.18 -6.17 14.43
CA SER A 235 -15.49 -7.36 15.21
C SER A 235 -16.78 -8.04 14.74
N ASP A 236 -17.82 -7.24 14.46
CA ASP A 236 -19.09 -7.77 13.96
C ASP A 236 -19.00 -8.24 12.51
N GLN A 237 -18.23 -7.55 11.66
CA GLN A 237 -17.99 -7.98 10.29
C GLN A 237 -17.25 -9.32 10.23
N LEU A 238 -16.22 -9.49 11.06
CA LEU A 238 -15.43 -10.72 11.12
C LEU A 238 -16.24 -11.92 11.64
N ARG A 239 -17.07 -11.71 12.67
CA ARG A 239 -17.99 -12.75 13.17
C ARG A 239 -18.97 -13.23 12.09
N LYS A 240 -19.51 -12.31 11.27
CA LYS A 240 -20.44 -12.65 10.17
C LYS A 240 -19.82 -13.57 9.12
N VAL A 241 -18.50 -13.50 8.93
CA VAL A 241 -17.77 -14.33 7.97
C VAL A 241 -17.01 -15.50 8.65
N GLY A 242 -17.24 -15.73 9.94
CA GLY A 242 -16.70 -16.88 10.67
C GLY A 242 -15.25 -16.75 11.12
N VAL A 243 -14.68 -15.54 11.13
CA VAL A 243 -13.33 -15.31 11.67
C VAL A 243 -13.40 -15.13 13.19
N PRO A 244 -12.71 -15.95 13.99
CA PRO A 244 -12.67 -15.75 15.43
C PRO A 244 -11.96 -14.44 15.78
N VAL A 245 -12.58 -13.62 16.61
CA VAL A 245 -12.08 -12.28 16.95
C VAL A 245 -12.04 -12.08 18.46
N VAL A 246 -10.93 -11.54 18.94
CA VAL A 246 -10.80 -10.94 20.28
C VAL A 246 -10.87 -9.44 20.10
N TYR A 247 -11.82 -8.81 20.80
CA TYR A 247 -11.97 -7.36 20.83
C TYR A 247 -11.75 -6.89 22.27
N ASP A 248 -10.80 -5.98 22.43
CA ASP A 248 -10.58 -5.24 23.67
C ASP A 248 -10.98 -3.78 23.43
N ASP A 249 -11.80 -3.22 24.32
CA ASP A 249 -12.24 -1.81 24.28
C ASP A 249 -11.69 -1.02 25.46
N ALA A 250 -10.66 -1.53 26.13
CA ALA A 250 -9.94 -0.77 27.13
C ALA A 250 -9.22 0.44 26.49
N PRO A 251 -9.01 1.54 27.24
CA PRO A 251 -8.16 2.64 26.78
C PRO A 251 -6.70 2.24 26.54
N GLU A 252 -6.23 1.21 27.24
CA GLU A 252 -4.88 0.66 27.12
C GLU A 252 -4.77 -0.35 25.98
N ILE A 253 -3.60 -0.39 25.34
CA ILE A 253 -3.28 -1.46 24.37
C ILE A 253 -3.14 -2.82 25.05
N PHE A 254 -3.16 -3.90 24.26
CA PHE A 254 -2.80 -5.23 24.77
C PHE A 254 -1.46 -5.20 25.53
N ALA A 255 -1.48 -5.70 26.77
CA ALA A 255 -0.30 -5.72 27.63
C ALA A 255 0.83 -6.61 27.08
N ASP A 256 2.09 -6.32 27.43
CA ASP A 256 3.29 -7.01 26.94
C ASP A 256 3.23 -8.54 27.00
N GLY A 257 2.64 -9.09 28.08
CA GLY A 257 2.52 -10.53 28.30
C GLY A 257 1.27 -11.17 27.67
N TYR A 258 0.44 -10.40 26.96
CA TYR A 258 -0.80 -10.92 26.41
C TYR A 258 -0.51 -11.90 25.27
N PRO A 259 -1.03 -13.15 25.32
CA PRO A 259 -0.74 -14.16 24.32
C PRO A 259 -1.57 -13.94 23.05
N LEU A 260 -1.08 -13.09 22.13
CA LEU A 260 -1.61 -12.92 20.75
C LEU A 260 -1.33 -14.18 19.90
N GLY A 261 -1.93 -15.30 20.27
CA GLY A 261 -1.76 -16.59 19.61
C GLY A 261 -2.48 -16.66 18.26
N ASP A 262 -1.76 -17.08 17.22
CA ASP A 262 -2.27 -17.22 15.87
C ASP A 262 -2.89 -15.94 15.28
N CYS A 263 -2.28 -14.79 15.55
CA CYS A 263 -2.71 -13.50 15.02
C CYS A 263 -2.57 -13.47 13.49
N ALA A 264 -3.69 -13.54 12.79
CA ALA A 264 -3.78 -13.44 11.33
C ALA A 264 -4.30 -12.07 10.88
N LEU A 265 -5.13 -11.42 11.69
CA LEU A 265 -5.59 -10.07 11.45
C LEU A 265 -5.38 -9.25 12.71
N TYR A 266 -4.81 -8.06 12.57
CA TYR A 266 -4.70 -7.11 13.67
C TYR A 266 -5.25 -5.75 13.25
N TYR A 267 -6.06 -5.15 14.12
CA TYR A 267 -6.58 -3.82 13.97
C TYR A 267 -6.40 -3.08 15.28
N GLY A 268 -5.90 -1.86 15.27
CA GLY A 268 -5.84 -1.13 16.53
C GLY A 268 -5.45 0.34 16.44
N TRP A 269 -5.44 0.96 17.61
CA TRP A 269 -4.84 2.27 17.81
C TRP A 269 -3.34 2.18 18.02
N TYR A 270 -2.73 3.26 18.49
CA TYR A 270 -1.29 3.40 18.61
C TYR A 270 -0.89 3.95 19.96
N THR A 271 0.29 3.52 20.38
CA THR A 271 1.20 4.32 21.20
C THR A 271 2.27 4.94 20.31
N ASN A 272 3.13 5.80 20.85
CA ASN A 272 4.17 6.46 20.03
C ASN A 272 5.14 5.46 19.36
N THR A 273 5.50 4.39 20.07
CA THR A 273 6.40 3.33 19.60
C THR A 273 5.74 1.98 19.82
N VAL A 274 6.20 0.97 19.08
CA VAL A 274 5.80 -0.43 19.27
C VAL A 274 5.87 -0.82 20.75
N ALA A 275 4.81 -1.48 21.20
CA ALA A 275 4.62 -1.89 22.59
C ALA A 275 3.72 -3.13 22.63
N GLY A 276 3.49 -3.66 23.83
CA GLY A 276 2.65 -4.83 24.00
C GLY A 276 3.31 -6.09 23.43
N PRO A 277 2.50 -7.06 22.98
CA PRO A 277 2.99 -8.35 22.45
C PRO A 277 3.94 -8.19 21.26
N PHE A 278 3.83 -7.11 20.50
CA PHE A 278 4.64 -6.83 19.31
C PHE A 278 6.10 -6.49 19.62
N ALA A 279 6.38 -5.98 20.83
CA ALA A 279 7.74 -5.71 21.27
C ALA A 279 8.48 -7.00 21.68
N HIS A 280 7.77 -8.12 21.85
CA HIS A 280 8.38 -9.37 22.27
C HIS A 280 9.17 -10.02 21.10
N PRO A 281 10.49 -10.29 21.25
CA PRO A 281 11.32 -10.79 20.14
C PRO A 281 10.88 -12.11 19.52
N ALA A 282 10.11 -12.92 20.27
CA ALA A 282 9.57 -14.19 19.81
C ALA A 282 8.16 -14.09 19.18
N PHE A 283 7.48 -12.95 19.28
CA PHE A 283 6.16 -12.79 18.67
C PHE A 283 6.26 -12.85 17.15
N ARG A 284 5.38 -13.62 16.52
CA ARG A 284 5.26 -13.69 15.06
C ARG A 284 3.80 -13.71 14.70
N PHE A 285 3.43 -12.88 13.72
CA PHE A 285 2.16 -13.03 13.03
C PHE A 285 2.08 -14.36 12.27
N ARG A 286 0.87 -14.79 11.93
CA ARG A 286 0.65 -15.89 11.00
C ARG A 286 1.16 -15.51 9.60
N PRO A 287 1.66 -16.47 8.78
CA PRO A 287 1.99 -16.19 7.40
C PRO A 287 0.83 -15.54 6.64
N GLY A 288 1.10 -14.44 5.96
CA GLY A 288 0.12 -13.65 5.21
C GLY A 288 -0.80 -12.77 6.07
N ALA A 289 -0.48 -12.58 7.36
CA ALA A 289 -1.26 -11.71 8.22
C ALA A 289 -1.35 -10.26 7.73
N VAL A 290 -2.43 -9.60 8.11
CA VAL A 290 -2.69 -8.19 7.82
C VAL A 290 -2.81 -7.43 9.12
N ALA A 291 -2.02 -6.37 9.27
CA ALA A 291 -2.09 -5.46 10.40
C ALA A 291 -2.48 -4.05 9.93
N VAL A 292 -3.43 -3.43 10.60
CA VAL A 292 -3.91 -2.07 10.32
C VAL A 292 -3.91 -1.28 11.62
N HIS A 293 -3.25 -0.13 11.63
CA HIS A 293 -3.26 0.79 12.77
C HIS A 293 -3.80 2.15 12.36
N ILE A 294 -4.60 2.76 13.23
CA ILE A 294 -4.99 4.16 13.12
C ILE A 294 -3.91 5.00 13.80
N GLN A 295 -2.82 5.33 13.10
CA GLN A 295 -1.71 6.08 13.68
C GLN A 295 -1.16 7.17 12.76
N SER A 296 -1.05 8.39 13.29
CA SER A 296 -0.27 9.46 12.66
C SER A 296 1.23 9.16 12.70
N PHE A 297 1.93 9.37 11.59
CA PHE A 297 3.40 9.24 11.46
C PHE A 297 3.98 7.82 11.57
N SER A 298 3.14 6.78 11.68
CA SER A 298 3.58 5.38 11.85
C SER A 298 4.61 4.91 10.82
N ALA A 299 4.34 5.24 9.55
CA ALA A 299 5.14 4.85 8.41
C ALA A 299 6.22 5.90 8.05
N SER A 300 6.62 6.74 9.00
CA SER A 300 7.70 7.73 8.79
C SER A 300 9.05 7.06 8.48
N THR A 301 9.23 5.80 8.91
CA THR A 301 10.33 4.91 8.52
C THR A 301 9.80 3.47 8.45
N LEU A 302 10.39 2.64 7.59
CA LEU A 302 10.21 1.18 7.63
C LEU A 302 11.52 0.44 7.93
N ARG A 303 12.63 1.17 8.04
CA ARG A 303 13.97 0.58 8.13
C ARG A 303 14.50 0.48 9.56
N ASP A 304 13.77 1.01 10.53
CA ASP A 304 14.08 0.90 11.95
C ASP A 304 13.10 -0.07 12.64
N PRO A 305 13.57 -1.20 13.20
CA PRO A 305 12.73 -2.18 13.89
C PRO A 305 12.26 -1.75 15.29
N GLY A 306 12.70 -0.60 15.81
CA GLY A 306 12.28 -0.04 17.09
C GLY A 306 11.47 1.25 16.97
N ALA A 307 11.34 1.83 15.77
CA ALA A 307 10.63 3.08 15.56
C ALA A 307 9.18 2.85 15.16
N ASN A 308 8.27 3.59 15.80
CA ASN A 308 6.83 3.61 15.50
C ASN A 308 6.25 2.18 15.43
N TRP A 309 5.42 1.88 14.42
CA TRP A 309 4.73 0.58 14.31
C TRP A 309 4.87 -0.09 12.95
N ALA A 310 4.88 0.65 11.84
CA ALA A 310 4.85 0.04 10.51
C ALA A 310 6.06 -0.87 10.22
N GLY A 311 7.28 -0.46 10.61
CA GLY A 311 8.49 -1.30 10.52
C GLY A 311 8.43 -2.52 11.44
N PRO A 312 8.19 -2.37 12.75
CA PRO A 312 8.06 -3.48 13.69
C PRO A 312 7.00 -4.52 13.31
N LEU A 313 5.82 -4.09 12.84
CA LEU A 313 4.70 -4.98 12.53
C LEU A 313 4.95 -5.94 11.35
N VAL A 314 5.94 -5.65 10.50
CA VAL A 314 6.30 -6.55 9.39
C VAL A 314 7.40 -7.55 9.77
N THR A 315 7.98 -7.46 10.98
CA THR A 315 9.17 -8.26 11.41
C THR A 315 8.91 -9.65 11.96
#